data_AF-A0A163IYT1-F1
#
_entry.id   AF-A0A163IYT1-F1
#
_cell.length_a   1.000
_cell.length_b   1.000
_cell.length_c   1.000
_cell.angle_alpha   90.00
_cell.angle_beta   90.00
_cell.angle_gamma   90.00
#
_symmetry.space_group_name_H-M   'P 1'
#
loop_
_entity.id
_entity.type
_entity.pdbx_description
1 polymer ?
#
loop_
_entity_poly.entity_id
_entity_poly.type
_entity_poly.pdbx_seq_one_letter_code
_entity_poly.pdbx_strand_id
1 'polypeptide(L)'
;EQYCDFLRDSLDSFFDSNRTFTSHQTQWDALKILLKRTAMHYGAKASYQRRNKLADLQARRSQILEHQQQQPHQSASLDQQLQDIEKDIASEAKTDVERLLIRSNTKWTEEGENNTKYFFRVLKGRTQQVTLSRIRDPIRNTYSTTPAAMISQARSFYKTLYSPDPHDQDALDTILSTLPTDVISQG
;
A
#
# COMPACT_ATOMS: atom_id res chain seq x y z
N GLU A 1 -10.25 -34.94 5.37
CA GLU A 1 -9.78 -36.34 5.36
C GLU A 1 -8.46 -36.47 4.61
N GLN A 2 -8.39 -36.23 3.29
CA GLN A 2 -7.16 -36.39 2.49
C GLN A 2 -5.89 -35.67 3.02
N TYR A 3 -6.01 -34.48 3.62
CA TYR A 3 -4.86 -33.79 4.21
C TYR A 3 -4.35 -34.47 5.49
N CYS A 4 -5.26 -34.96 6.33
CA CYS A 4 -4.92 -35.62 7.59
C CYS A 4 -4.16 -36.93 7.33
N ASP A 5 -4.54 -37.65 6.28
CA ASP A 5 -3.86 -38.89 5.88
C ASP A 5 -2.47 -38.60 5.32
N PHE A 6 -2.35 -37.63 4.40
CA PHE A 6 -1.05 -37.19 3.89
C PHE A 6 -0.12 -36.67 5.01
N LEU A 7 -0.68 -35.98 6.01
CA LEU A 7 0.06 -35.51 7.17
C LEU A 7 0.54 -36.68 8.03
N ARG A 8 -0.33 -37.67 8.26
CA ARG A 8 0.00 -38.87 9.03
C ARG A 8 1.12 -39.66 8.35
N ASP A 9 1.00 -39.93 7.05
CA ASP A 9 2.05 -40.60 6.27
C ASP A 9 3.39 -39.86 6.34
N SER A 10 3.35 -38.52 6.29
CA SER A 10 4.55 -37.68 6.39
C SER A 10 5.18 -37.72 7.78
N LEU A 11 4.35 -37.81 8.84
CA LEU A 11 4.80 -37.93 10.22
C LEU A 11 5.37 -39.31 10.50
N ASP A 12 4.69 -40.36 10.04
CA ASP A 12 5.16 -41.75 10.17
C ASP A 12 6.51 -41.90 9.47
N SER A 13 6.64 -41.39 8.23
CA SER A 13 7.93 -41.33 7.54
C SER A 13 9.00 -40.54 8.30
N PHE A 14 8.64 -39.47 9.01
CA PHE A 14 9.58 -38.67 9.80
C PHE A 14 10.11 -39.44 11.02
N PHE A 15 9.24 -40.19 11.71
CA PHE A 15 9.59 -40.95 12.91
C PHE A 15 10.20 -42.32 12.62
N ASP A 16 9.83 -42.97 11.51
CA ASP A 16 10.42 -44.24 11.06
C ASP A 16 11.81 -44.07 10.44
N SER A 17 12.13 -42.85 9.99
CA SER A 17 13.48 -42.54 9.53
C SER A 17 14.47 -42.65 10.70
N ASN A 18 15.55 -43.43 10.56
CA ASN A 18 16.70 -43.48 11.47
C ASN A 18 17.50 -42.14 11.46
N ARG A 19 16.85 -41.03 11.80
CA ARG A 19 17.42 -39.69 11.84
C ARG A 19 18.14 -39.50 13.15
N THR A 20 19.44 -39.27 13.07
CA THR A 20 20.23 -38.85 14.22
C THR A 20 20.14 -37.33 14.34
N PHE A 21 19.63 -36.86 15.47
CA PHE A 21 19.59 -35.44 15.80
C PHE A 21 20.61 -35.15 16.90
N THR A 22 21.30 -34.01 16.79
CA THR A 22 22.31 -33.57 17.77
C THR A 22 21.70 -33.09 19.08
N SER A 23 20.44 -32.64 19.05
CA SER A 23 19.68 -32.15 20.21
C SER A 23 18.18 -32.29 19.96
N HIS A 24 17.40 -32.38 21.05
CA HIS A 24 15.93 -32.36 21.01
C HIS A 24 15.40 -31.07 20.35
N GLN A 25 16.12 -29.96 20.49
CA GLN A 25 15.79 -28.69 19.82
C GLN A 25 15.81 -28.86 18.30
N THR A 26 16.86 -29.48 17.76
CA THR A 26 17.05 -29.73 16.32
C THR A 26 16.00 -30.68 15.78
N GLN A 27 15.61 -31.70 16.57
CA GLN A 27 14.53 -32.61 16.22
C GLN A 27 13.18 -31.87 16.11
N TRP A 28 12.89 -31.00 17.08
CA TRP A 28 11.67 -30.20 17.08
C TRP A 28 11.63 -29.20 15.91
N ASP A 29 12.74 -28.54 15.61
CA ASP A 29 12.84 -27.65 14.46
C ASP A 29 12.65 -28.39 13.12
N ALA A 30 13.24 -29.58 12.98
CA ALA A 30 13.05 -30.43 11.82
C ALA A 30 11.59 -30.85 11.64
N LEU A 31 10.90 -31.19 12.74
CA LEU A 31 9.48 -31.53 12.73
C LEU A 31 8.62 -30.33 12.30
N LYS A 32 8.86 -29.13 12.87
CA LYS A 32 8.16 -27.91 12.46
C LYS A 32 8.35 -27.60 10.97
N ILE A 33 9.56 -27.80 10.44
CA ILE A 33 9.85 -27.60 9.01
C ILE A 33 9.09 -28.62 8.16
N LEU A 34 9.05 -29.90 8.57
CA LEU A 34 8.27 -30.93 7.88
C LEU A 34 6.79 -30.55 7.84
N LEU A 35 6.18 -30.26 8.99
CA LEU A 35 4.77 -29.83 9.10
C LEU A 35 4.46 -28.63 8.20
N LYS A 36 5.35 -27.64 8.18
CA LYS A 36 5.20 -26.48 7.30
C LYS A 36 5.27 -26.89 5.83
N ARG A 37 6.23 -27.73 5.44
CA ARG A 37 6.41 -28.18 4.05
C ARG A 37 5.24 -29.03 3.57
N THR A 38 4.72 -29.93 4.39
CA THR A 38 3.57 -30.78 4.04
C THR A 38 2.32 -29.92 3.85
N ALA A 39 2.06 -28.97 4.75
CA ALA A 39 0.96 -28.01 4.61
C ALA A 39 1.08 -27.16 3.33
N MET A 40 2.27 -26.58 3.07
CA MET A 40 2.52 -25.79 1.87
C MET A 40 2.37 -26.60 0.59
N HIS A 41 2.92 -27.82 0.55
CA HIS A 41 2.84 -28.70 -0.61
C HIS A 41 1.40 -29.08 -0.92
N TYR A 42 0.64 -29.51 0.08
CA TYR A 42 -0.77 -29.85 -0.09
C TYR A 42 -1.57 -28.62 -0.57
N GLY A 43 -1.35 -27.45 0.03
CA GLY A 43 -1.99 -26.21 -0.38
C GLY A 43 -1.68 -25.82 -1.83
N ALA A 44 -0.41 -25.93 -2.25
CA ALA A 44 0.03 -25.65 -3.61
C ALA A 44 -0.59 -26.63 -4.61
N LYS A 45 -0.57 -27.94 -4.30
CA LYS A 45 -1.17 -28.99 -5.14
C LYS A 45 -2.68 -28.79 -5.30
N ALA A 46 -3.40 -28.55 -4.20
CA ALA A 46 -4.83 -28.28 -4.23
C ALA A 46 -5.16 -27.00 -5.00
N SER A 47 -4.33 -25.94 -4.88
CA SER A 47 -4.48 -24.72 -5.67
C SER A 47 -4.22 -24.93 -7.15
N TYR A 48 -3.26 -25.79 -7.51
CA TYR A 48 -2.98 -26.16 -8.89
C TYR A 48 -4.14 -26.96 -9.51
N GLN A 49 -4.61 -28.00 -8.82
CA GLN A 49 -5.73 -28.83 -9.27
C GLN A 49 -7.00 -28.02 -9.51
N ARG A 50 -7.32 -27.06 -8.62
CA ARG A 50 -8.46 -26.16 -8.80
C ARG A 50 -8.32 -25.23 -10.00
N ARG A 51 -7.14 -24.64 -10.20
CA ARG A 51 -6.88 -23.81 -11.40
C ARG A 51 -7.03 -24.60 -12.69
N ASN A 52 -6.50 -25.82 -12.73
CA ASN A 52 -6.65 -26.68 -13.89
C ASN A 52 -8.11 -27.07 -14.12
N LYS A 53 -8.84 -27.46 -13.07
CA LYS A 53 -10.28 -27.75 -13.16
C LYS A 53 -11.06 -26.55 -13.71
N LEU A 54 -10.77 -25.34 -13.22
CA LEU A 54 -11.42 -24.12 -13.72
C LEU A 54 -11.06 -23.84 -15.18
N ALA A 55 -9.80 -24.02 -15.57
CA ALA A 55 -9.37 -23.87 -16.96
C ALA A 55 -10.05 -24.89 -17.88
N ASP A 56 -10.19 -26.15 -17.45
CA ASP A 56 -10.89 -27.19 -18.19
C ASP A 56 -12.39 -26.86 -18.35
N LEU A 57 -13.04 -26.38 -17.29
CA LEU A 57 -14.45 -25.94 -17.35
C LEU A 57 -14.62 -24.75 -18.31
N GLN A 58 -13.70 -23.78 -18.27
CA GLN A 58 -13.72 -22.62 -19.18
C GLN A 58 -13.49 -23.03 -20.64
N ALA A 59 -12.57 -23.98 -20.89
CA ALA A 59 -12.32 -24.52 -22.22
C ALA A 59 -13.53 -25.30 -22.77
N ARG A 60 -14.21 -26.08 -21.92
CA ARG A 60 -15.46 -26.75 -22.32
C ARG A 60 -16.57 -25.75 -22.61
N ARG A 61 -16.69 -24.69 -21.81
CA ARG A 61 -17.64 -23.60 -22.04
C ARG A 61 -17.41 -22.95 -23.41
N SER A 62 -16.17 -22.62 -23.76
CA SER A 62 -15.86 -22.02 -25.08
C SER A 62 -16.19 -22.98 -26.23
N GLN A 63 -15.88 -24.27 -26.09
CA GLN A 63 -16.22 -25.28 -27.09
C GLN A 63 -17.73 -25.36 -27.33
N ILE A 64 -18.55 -25.38 -26.27
CA ILE A 64 -20.01 -25.44 -26.42
C ILE A 64 -20.54 -24.19 -27.13
N LEU A 65 -20.05 -23.01 -26.77
CA LEU A 65 -20.45 -21.75 -27.41
C LEU A 65 -20.07 -21.72 -28.90
N GLU A 66 -18.89 -22.22 -29.27
CA GLU A 66 -18.46 -22.36 -30.66
C GLU A 66 -19.37 -23.34 -31.43
N HIS A 67 -19.71 -24.49 -30.82
CA HIS A 67 -20.63 -25.47 -31.42
C HIS A 67 -22.04 -24.92 -31.61
N GLN A 68 -22.57 -24.16 -30.65
CA GLN A 68 -23.87 -23.50 -30.77
C GLN A 68 -23.90 -22.49 -31.92
N GLN A 69 -22.80 -21.75 -32.12
CA GLN A 69 -22.69 -20.80 -33.21
C GLN A 69 -22.65 -21.50 -34.58
N GLN A 70 -22.06 -22.68 -34.66
CA GLN A 70 -21.94 -23.45 -35.91
C GLN A 70 -23.20 -24.29 -36.24
N GLN A 71 -23.94 -24.78 -35.23
CA GLN A 71 -25.12 -25.63 -35.43
C GLN A 71 -26.32 -25.19 -34.55
N PRO A 72 -27.12 -24.21 -35.03
CA PRO A 72 -28.25 -23.66 -34.25
C PRO A 72 -29.36 -24.67 -33.93
N HIS A 73 -29.43 -25.76 -34.69
CA HIS A 73 -30.47 -26.79 -34.63
C HIS A 73 -30.28 -27.81 -33.49
N GLN A 74 -29.10 -27.87 -32.85
CA GLN A 74 -28.83 -28.70 -31.66
C GLN A 74 -28.83 -27.90 -30.33
N SER A 75 -29.35 -26.66 -30.36
CA SER A 75 -29.27 -25.68 -29.26
C SER A 75 -29.75 -26.21 -27.91
N ALA A 76 -30.91 -26.86 -27.83
CA ALA A 76 -31.51 -27.24 -26.54
C ALA A 76 -30.68 -28.21 -25.68
N SER A 77 -29.98 -29.18 -26.28
CA SER A 77 -29.10 -30.10 -25.53
C SER A 77 -27.80 -29.42 -25.10
N LEU A 78 -27.26 -28.55 -25.95
CA LEU A 78 -26.06 -27.77 -25.67
C LEU A 78 -26.32 -26.70 -24.60
N ASP A 79 -27.52 -26.11 -24.56
CA ASP A 79 -27.93 -25.14 -23.55
C ASP A 79 -27.94 -25.76 -22.15
N GLN A 80 -28.44 -26.99 -22.02
CA GLN A 80 -28.44 -27.70 -20.74
C GLN A 80 -27.01 -28.00 -20.26
N GLN A 81 -26.13 -28.46 -21.16
CA GLN A 81 -24.72 -28.69 -20.83
C GLN A 81 -23.99 -27.40 -20.46
N LEU A 82 -24.30 -26.29 -21.15
CA LEU A 82 -23.75 -24.98 -20.84
C LEU A 82 -24.17 -24.52 -19.44
N GLN A 83 -25.45 -24.68 -19.09
CA GLN A 83 -25.98 -24.33 -17.78
C GLN A 83 -25.31 -25.12 -16.66
N ASP A 84 -25.08 -26.42 -16.86
CA ASP A 84 -24.37 -27.26 -15.90
C ASP A 84 -22.91 -26.81 -15.69
N ILE A 85 -22.20 -26.49 -16.78
CA ILE A 85 -20.81 -25.98 -16.70
C ILE A 85 -20.76 -24.61 -16.02
N GLU A 86 -21.71 -23.71 -16.32
CA GLU A 86 -21.77 -22.40 -15.68
C GLU A 86 -22.05 -22.50 -14.18
N LYS A 87 -22.90 -23.45 -13.78
CA LYS A 87 -23.14 -23.78 -12.37
C LYS A 87 -21.87 -24.30 -11.68
N ASP A 88 -21.11 -25.17 -12.34
CA ASP A 88 -19.84 -25.67 -11.81
C ASP A 88 -18.80 -24.55 -11.67
N ILE A 89 -18.68 -23.66 -12.66
CA ILE A 89 -17.80 -22.48 -12.60
C ILE A 89 -18.21 -21.55 -11.44
N ALA A 90 -19.50 -21.27 -11.30
CA ALA A 90 -20.01 -20.45 -10.22
C ALA A 90 -19.72 -21.05 -8.83
N SER A 91 -19.83 -22.38 -8.71
CA SER A 91 -19.51 -23.08 -7.46
C SER A 91 -18.03 -22.96 -7.07
N GLU A 92 -17.12 -23.05 -8.04
CA GLU A 92 -15.68 -22.91 -7.81
C GLU A 92 -15.34 -21.45 -7.45
N ALA A 93 -15.94 -20.48 -8.15
CA ALA A 93 -15.79 -19.05 -7.88
C ALA A 93 -16.27 -18.68 -6.46
N LYS A 94 -17.41 -19.23 -6.02
CA LYS A 94 -17.90 -19.07 -4.63
C LYS A 94 -16.88 -19.59 -3.62
N THR A 95 -16.32 -20.77 -3.86
CA THR A 95 -15.31 -21.39 -2.99
C THR A 95 -14.01 -20.58 -2.95
N ASP A 96 -13.63 -19.93 -4.05
CA ASP A 96 -12.50 -18.99 -4.09
C ASP A 96 -12.78 -17.73 -3.26
N VAL A 97 -13.99 -17.14 -3.38
CA VAL A 97 -14.40 -15.97 -2.60
C VAL A 97 -14.38 -16.26 -1.10
N GLU A 98 -14.91 -17.40 -0.66
CA GLU A 98 -14.89 -17.81 0.75
C GLU A 98 -13.45 -17.94 1.28
N ARG A 99 -12.53 -18.50 0.48
CA ARG A 99 -11.10 -18.57 0.84
C ARG A 99 -10.45 -17.20 0.93
N LEU A 100 -10.76 -16.30 -0.01
CA LEU A 100 -10.26 -14.93 0.00
C LEU A 100 -10.81 -14.17 1.22
N LEU A 101 -12.07 -14.38 1.58
CA LEU A 101 -12.68 -13.79 2.76
C LEU A 101 -11.94 -14.20 4.02
N ILE A 102 -11.69 -15.51 4.20
CA ILE A 102 -10.90 -16.03 5.34
C ILE A 102 -9.53 -15.35 5.37
N ARG A 103 -8.79 -15.33 4.26
CA ARG A 103 -7.47 -14.70 4.19
C ARG A 103 -7.51 -13.20 4.48
N SER A 104 -8.53 -12.49 3.97
CA SER A 104 -8.68 -11.05 4.18
C SER A 104 -8.98 -10.72 5.64
N ASN A 105 -9.84 -11.52 6.29
CA ASN A 105 -10.16 -11.37 7.69
C ASN A 105 -8.94 -11.69 8.56
N THR A 106 -8.28 -12.83 8.33
CA THR A 106 -7.03 -13.20 9.01
C THR A 106 -5.98 -12.10 8.86
N LYS A 107 -5.78 -11.58 7.64
CA LYS A 107 -4.83 -10.49 7.38
C LYS A 107 -5.20 -9.22 8.13
N TRP A 108 -6.47 -8.83 8.13
CA TRP A 108 -6.93 -7.67 8.88
C TRP A 108 -6.74 -7.85 10.40
N THR A 109 -7.03 -9.04 10.94
CA THR A 109 -6.83 -9.34 12.36
C THR A 109 -5.36 -9.41 12.77
N GLU A 110 -4.48 -9.90 11.89
CA GLU A 110 -3.04 -10.08 12.18
C GLU A 110 -2.23 -8.79 11.93
N GLU A 111 -2.51 -8.08 10.84
CA GLU A 111 -1.73 -6.90 10.42
C GLU A 111 -2.40 -5.56 10.80
N GLY A 112 -3.66 -5.59 11.25
CA GLY A 112 -4.46 -4.39 11.48
C GLY A 112 -4.81 -3.64 10.20
N GLU A 113 -5.30 -2.41 10.36
CA GLU A 113 -5.50 -1.48 9.24
C GLU A 113 -4.13 -0.97 8.75
N ASN A 114 -3.54 -1.68 7.79
CA ASN A 114 -2.24 -1.32 7.27
C ASN A 114 -2.36 -0.02 6.46
N ASN A 115 -1.58 1.02 6.80
CA ASN A 115 -1.59 2.31 6.10
C ASN A 115 -1.32 2.07 4.60
N THR A 116 -2.36 2.19 3.78
CA THR A 116 -2.30 1.91 2.35
C THR A 116 -1.30 2.82 1.64
N LYS A 117 -0.81 2.39 0.48
CA LYS A 117 0.03 3.20 -0.45
C LYS A 117 -0.58 4.59 -0.73
N TYR A 118 -1.91 4.71 -0.62
CA TYR A 118 -2.63 5.97 -0.70
C TYR A 118 -2.28 6.92 0.44
N PHE A 119 -2.37 6.50 1.70
CA PHE A 119 -2.03 7.35 2.86
C PHE A 119 -0.57 7.83 2.83
N PHE A 120 0.37 6.95 2.44
CA PHE A 120 1.77 7.35 2.25
C PHE A 120 1.95 8.41 1.16
N ARG A 121 1.20 8.29 0.05
CA ARG A 121 1.23 9.27 -1.04
C ARG A 121 0.67 10.62 -0.59
N VAL A 122 -0.46 10.60 0.14
CA VAL A 122 -1.08 11.80 0.70
C VAL A 122 -0.14 12.49 1.68
N LEU A 123 0.47 11.74 2.62
CA LEU A 123 1.44 12.27 3.56
C LEU A 123 2.66 12.87 2.85
N LYS A 124 3.24 12.14 1.89
CA LYS A 124 4.39 12.63 1.11
C LYS A 124 4.04 13.91 0.34
N GLY A 125 2.87 13.97 -0.27
CA GLY A 125 2.38 15.16 -0.97
C GLY A 125 2.24 16.35 -0.03
N ARG A 126 1.62 16.15 1.13
CA ARG A 126 1.48 17.20 2.15
C ARG A 126 2.82 17.67 2.69
N THR A 127 3.74 16.74 3.00
CA THR A 127 5.09 17.11 3.46
C THR A 127 5.82 17.93 2.41
N GLN A 128 5.73 17.57 1.12
CA GLN A 128 6.36 18.33 0.04
C GLN A 128 5.77 19.74 -0.13
N GLN A 129 4.46 19.90 0.05
CA GLN A 129 3.80 21.21 -0.06
C GLN A 129 4.11 22.13 1.14
N VAL A 130 4.23 21.58 2.34
CA VAL A 130 4.44 22.37 3.58
C VAL A 130 5.93 22.62 3.86
N THR A 131 6.83 21.76 3.36
CA THR A 131 8.26 21.89 3.62
C THR A 131 8.87 23.02 2.80
N LEU A 132 9.29 24.08 3.48
CA LEU A 132 10.10 25.14 2.89
C LEU A 132 11.53 24.62 2.70
N SER A 133 11.92 24.31 1.47
CA SER A 133 13.23 23.70 1.17
C SER A 133 14.37 24.70 0.98
N ARG A 134 14.06 25.96 0.65
CA ARG A 134 15.06 27.03 0.48
C ARG A 134 14.44 28.42 0.62
N ILE A 135 15.24 29.40 1.02
CA ILE A 135 14.87 30.83 1.07
C ILE A 135 15.84 31.62 0.18
N ARG A 136 15.33 32.62 -0.54
CA ARG A 136 16.12 33.50 -1.41
C ARG A 136 16.49 34.79 -0.69
N ASP A 137 17.74 35.22 -0.84
CA ASP A 137 18.19 36.58 -0.51
C ASP A 137 17.73 37.56 -1.60
N PRO A 138 16.92 38.59 -1.30
CA PRO A 138 16.58 39.60 -2.28
C PRO A 138 17.75 40.51 -2.66
N ILE A 139 18.75 40.68 -1.77
CA ILE A 139 19.87 41.61 -1.97
C ILE A 139 21.02 40.90 -2.70
N ARG A 140 21.41 39.72 -2.21
CA ARG A 140 22.55 38.95 -2.77
C ARG A 140 22.14 37.98 -3.88
N ASN A 141 20.84 37.79 -4.08
CA ASN A 141 20.28 36.82 -5.03
C ASN A 141 20.76 35.37 -4.83
N THR A 142 21.12 35.00 -3.59
CA THR A 142 21.59 33.67 -3.21
C THR A 142 20.50 32.86 -2.52
N TYR A 143 20.62 31.53 -2.49
CA TYR A 143 19.65 30.65 -1.83
C TYR A 143 20.27 29.96 -0.62
N SER A 144 19.59 30.05 0.53
CA SER A 144 19.89 29.25 1.71
C SER A 144 19.06 27.98 1.72
N THR A 145 19.72 26.83 1.89
CA THR A 145 19.09 25.49 1.87
C THR A 145 19.20 24.75 3.21
N THR A 146 20.06 25.21 4.12
CA THR A 146 20.18 24.63 5.46
C THR A 146 19.21 25.33 6.43
N PRO A 147 18.57 24.60 7.37
CA PRO A 147 17.60 25.20 8.29
C PRO A 147 18.16 26.39 9.07
N ALA A 148 19.40 26.29 9.57
CA ALA A 148 20.04 27.37 10.31
C ALA A 148 20.28 28.63 9.46
N ALA A 149 20.74 28.46 8.21
CA ALA A 149 20.96 29.58 7.29
C ALA A 149 19.63 30.22 6.87
N MET A 150 18.60 29.40 6.60
CA MET A 150 17.25 29.88 6.28
C MET A 150 16.66 30.74 7.40
N ILE A 151 16.79 30.31 8.67
CA ILE A 151 16.31 31.08 9.82
C ILE A 151 17.08 32.40 9.95
N SER A 152 18.42 32.36 9.85
CA SER A 152 19.27 33.55 9.92
C SER A 152 18.90 34.57 8.83
N GLN A 153 18.68 34.08 7.60
CA GLN A 153 18.29 34.90 6.47
C GLN A 153 16.90 35.50 6.62
N ALA A 154 15.90 34.72 7.05
CA ALA A 154 14.56 35.22 7.33
C ALA A 154 14.59 36.30 8.42
N ARG A 155 15.37 36.08 9.49
CA ARG A 155 15.57 37.06 10.56
C ARG A 155 16.18 38.35 10.04
N SER A 156 17.24 38.27 9.23
CA SER A 156 17.89 39.45 8.66
C SER A 156 16.93 40.24 7.77
N PHE A 157 16.17 39.54 6.91
CA PHE A 157 15.20 40.16 6.01
C PHE A 157 14.13 40.93 6.77
N TYR A 158 13.45 40.29 7.74
CA TYR A 158 12.40 40.96 8.50
C TYR A 158 12.96 42.06 9.41
N LYS A 159 14.18 41.91 9.93
CA LYS A 159 14.85 42.98 10.68
C LYS A 159 15.02 44.23 9.80
N THR A 160 15.48 44.07 8.57
CA THR A 160 15.60 45.20 7.63
C THR A 160 14.24 45.77 7.24
N LEU A 161 13.26 44.92 6.92
CA LEU A 161 11.92 45.37 6.48
C LEU A 161 11.20 46.22 7.53
N TYR A 162 11.38 45.89 8.81
CA TYR A 162 10.77 46.61 9.92
C TYR A 162 11.74 47.59 10.61
N SER A 163 12.92 47.83 10.04
CA SER A 163 13.79 48.90 10.53
C SER A 163 13.26 50.23 10.02
N PRO A 164 13.20 51.29 10.85
CA PRO A 164 12.78 52.61 10.40
C PRO A 164 13.68 53.11 9.26
N ASP A 165 13.07 53.74 8.26
CA ASP A 165 13.84 54.40 7.21
C ASP A 165 14.70 55.52 7.83
N PRO A 166 15.96 55.67 7.39
CA PRO A 166 16.77 56.80 7.78
C PRO A 166 16.09 58.07 7.26
N HIS A 167 15.58 58.87 8.18
CA HIS A 167 14.99 60.17 7.88
C HIS A 167 16.06 61.24 8.03
N ASP A 168 15.99 62.24 7.16
CA ASP A 168 16.84 63.42 7.24
C ASP A 168 16.31 64.33 8.36
N GLN A 169 17.07 64.39 9.47
CA GLN A 169 16.73 65.20 10.64
C GLN A 169 16.62 66.69 10.27
N ASP A 170 17.47 67.17 9.37
CA ASP A 170 17.51 68.58 8.98
C ASP A 170 16.27 68.97 8.14
N ALA A 171 15.80 68.05 7.30
CA ALA A 171 14.57 68.23 6.55
C ALA A 171 13.33 68.22 7.46
N LEU A 172 13.31 67.36 8.49
CA LEU A 172 12.25 67.35 9.50
C LEU A 172 12.23 68.65 10.32
N ASP A 173 13.38 69.12 10.78
CA ASP A 173 13.49 70.35 11.56
C ASP A 173 13.09 71.59 10.72
N THR A 174 13.40 71.59 9.43
CA THR A 174 12.94 72.63 8.48
C THR A 174 11.42 72.61 8.30
N ILE A 175 10.81 71.43 8.19
CA ILE A 175 9.35 71.30 8.10
C ILE A 175 8.70 71.72 9.43
N LEU A 176 9.23 71.27 10.56
CA LEU A 176 8.70 71.60 11.89
C LEU A 176 8.80 73.10 12.20
N SER A 177 9.85 73.78 11.74
CA SER A 177 10.04 75.22 11.93
C SER A 177 9.16 76.09 11.01
N THR A 178 8.62 75.53 9.93
CA THR A 178 7.68 76.23 9.04
C THR A 178 6.21 76.04 9.42
N LEU A 179 5.93 75.17 10.40
CA LEU A 179 4.57 74.97 10.92
C LEU A 179 4.20 76.11 11.88
N PRO A 180 3.04 76.77 11.71
CA PRO A 180 2.52 77.76 12.65
C PRO A 180 2.32 77.14 14.03
N THR A 181 2.80 77.82 15.07
CA THR A 181 2.80 77.34 16.46
C THR A 181 1.39 77.10 17.03
N ASP A 182 0.35 77.65 16.37
CA ASP A 182 -1.05 77.47 16.74
C ASP A 182 -1.56 76.04 16.60
N VAL A 183 -0.94 75.22 15.75
CA VAL A 183 -1.36 73.81 15.53
C VAL A 183 -0.64 72.85 16.48
N ILE A 184 0.48 73.26 17.08
CA ILE A 184 1.32 72.41 17.94
C ILE A 184 0.86 72.46 19.41
N SER A 185 0.01 73.42 19.78
CA SER A 185 -0.48 73.60 21.17
C SER A 185 -1.76 72.83 21.53
N GLN A 186 -2.32 72.03 20.62
CA GLN A 186 -3.52 71.21 20.85
C GLN A 186 -3.17 69.73 20.66
N GLY A 187 -2.46 69.15 21.62
CA GLY A 187 -2.11 67.73 21.66
C GLY A 187 -1.36 67.36 22.93
#